data_AF-K2AVT5-F1
#
_entry.id   AF-K2AVT5-F1
#
_cell.length_a   1.000
_cell.length_b   1.000
_cell.length_c   1.000
_cell.angle_alpha   90.00
_cell.angle_beta   90.00
_cell.angle_gamma   90.00
#
_symmetry.space_group_name_H-M   'P 1'
#
loop_
_entity.id
_entity.type
_entity.pdbx_description
1 polymer ?
#
loop_
_entity_poly.entity_id
_entity_poly.type
_entity_poly.pdbx_seq_one_letter_code
_entity_poly.pdbx_strand_id
1 'polypeptide(L)' 'MVSSLVKAYGKITIGDPLDQKNLMGPLIDQQAVDMFVKAVSDAKQQGGKILFGGN' A
#
# COMPACT_ATOMS: atom_id res chain seq x y z
N MET A 1 18.77 2.89 4.04
CA MET A 1 17.65 2.16 4.67
C MET A 1 16.29 2.60 4.13
N VAL A 2 15.88 3.86 4.27
CA VAL A 2 14.58 4.33 3.74
C VAL A 2 14.50 4.23 2.21
N SER A 3 15.57 4.63 1.51
CA SER A 3 15.63 4.58 0.04
C SER A 3 15.59 3.16 -0.54
N SER A 4 16.16 2.17 0.15
CA SER A 4 16.13 0.76 -0.27
C SER A 4 14.73 0.16 -0.10
N LEU A 5 14.01 0.55 0.95
CA LEU A 5 12.61 0.13 1.14
C LEU A 5 11.72 0.70 0.06
N VAL A 6 11.78 2.01 -0.22
CA VAL A 6 10.99 2.64 -1.29
C VAL A 6 11.24 1.97 -2.64
N LYS A 7 12.49 1.66 -2.97
CA LYS A 7 12.84 0.92 -4.20
C LYS A 7 12.27 -0.49 -4.24
N ALA A 8 12.23 -1.19 -3.10
CA ALA A 8 11.69 -2.55 -3.03
C ALA A 8 10.16 -2.54 -3.22
N TYR A 9 9.45 -1.65 -2.54
CA TYR A 9 8.00 -1.49 -2.68
C TYR A 9 7.59 -1.10 -4.11
N GLY A 10 8.42 -0.32 -4.82
CA GLY A 10 8.26 0.00 -6.24
C GLY A 10 8.20 -1.19 -7.20
N LYS A 11 8.67 -2.37 -6.77
CA LYS A 11 8.69 -3.58 -7.61
C LYS A 11 7.55 -4.56 -7.29
N ILE A 12 6.76 -4.28 -6.25
CA ILE A 12 5.67 -5.14 -5.85
C ILE A 12 4.52 -4.99 -6.84
N THR A 13 4.06 -6.11 -7.39
CA THR A 13 2.88 -6.21 -8.25
C THR A 13 1.68 -6.63 -7.40
N ILE A 14 0.54 -5.96 -7.61
CA ILE A 14 -0.70 -6.19 -6.86
C ILE A 14 -1.81 -6.51 -7.87
N GLY A 15 -2.55 -7.60 -7.66
CA GLY A 15 -3.60 -8.01 -8.58
C GLY A 15 -4.28 -9.32 -8.17
N ASP A 16 -4.81 -10.05 -9.15
CA ASP A 16 -5.43 -11.35 -8.94
C ASP A 16 -4.46 -12.31 -8.22
N PRO A 17 -4.83 -12.87 -7.04
CA PRO A 17 -4.01 -13.85 -6.32
C PRO A 17 -3.68 -15.12 -7.11
N LEU A 18 -4.46 -15.47 -8.14
CA LEU A 18 -4.23 -16.64 -8.97
C LEU A 18 -3.22 -16.39 -10.11
N ASP A 19 -2.93 -15.13 -10.42
CA ASP A 19 -1.88 -14.77 -11.37
C ASP A 19 -0.52 -14.72 -10.66
N GLN A 20 0.37 -15.66 -10.99
CA GLN A 20 1.71 -15.78 -10.42
C GLN A 20 2.62 -14.56 -10.66
N LYS A 21 2.24 -13.64 -11.56
CA LYS A 21 2.92 -12.36 -11.76
C LYS A 21 2.66 -11.38 -10.63
N ASN A 22 1.58 -11.55 -9.87
CA ASN A 22 1.25 -10.71 -8.73
C ASN A 22 1.91 -11.26 -7.48
N LEU A 23 2.64 -10.38 -6.77
CA LEU A 23 3.24 -10.72 -5.49
C LEU A 23 2.24 -10.57 -4.33
N MET A 24 1.22 -9.72 -4.51
CA MET A 24 0.21 -9.41 -3.50
C MET A 24 -1.20 -9.41 -4.12
N GLY A 25 -2.17 -9.88 -3.32
CA GLY A 25 -3.60 -9.80 -3.64
C GLY A 25 -4.25 -8.49 -3.15
N PRO A 26 -5.53 -8.27 -3.48
CA PRO A 26 -6.30 -7.17 -2.91
C PRO A 26 -6.60 -7.38 -1.41
N LEU A 27 -7.15 -6.36 -0.77
CA LEU A 27 -7.67 -6.47 0.60
C LEU A 27 -8.90 -7.38 0.66
N ILE A 28 -9.17 -7.94 1.84
CA ILE A 28 -10.21 -8.95 2.05
C ILE A 28 -11.63 -8.44 1.77
N ASP A 29 -11.94 -7.20 2.16
CA ASP A 29 -13.26 -6.60 2.03
C ASP A 29 -13.20 -5.06 1.98
N GLN A 30 -14.36 -4.44 1.77
CA GLN A 30 -14.50 -2.98 1.68
C GLN A 30 -14.16 -2.28 3.01
N GLN A 31 -14.44 -2.91 4.16
CA GLN A 31 -14.16 -2.30 5.46
C GLN A 31 -12.64 -2.16 5.67
N ALA A 32 -11.86 -3.16 5.26
CA ALA A 32 -10.41 -3.10 5.28
C ALA A 32 -9.86 -1.99 4.38
N VAL A 33 -10.46 -1.79 3.19
CA VAL A 33 -10.12 -0.69 2.29
C VAL A 33 -10.40 0.66 2.95
N ASP A 34 -11.57 0.84 3.55
CA ASP A 34 -11.97 2.10 4.19
C ASP A 34 -11.06 2.42 5.38
N MET A 35 -10.71 1.41 6.18
CA MET A 35 -9.75 1.57 7.28
C MET A 35 -8.36 1.98 6.79
N PHE A 36 -7.87 1.38 5.70
CA PHE A 36 -6.59 1.76 5.09
C PHE A 36 -6.61 3.22 4.62
N VAL A 37 -7.65 3.61 3.87
CA VAL A 37 -7.79 4.99 3.36
C VAL A 37 -7.84 5.99 4.52
N LYS A 38 -8.59 5.67 5.58
CA LYS A 38 -8.64 6.49 6.78
C LYS A 38 -7.28 6.62 7.45
N ALA A 39 -6.56 5.51 7.65
CA ALA A 39 -5.24 5.54 8.27
C ALA A 39 -4.22 6.36 7.47
N VAL A 40 -4.26 6.28 6.13
CA VAL A 40 -3.42 7.11 5.25
C VAL A 40 -3.76 8.59 5.39
N SER A 41 -5.05 8.94 5.46
CA SER A 41 -5.51 10.32 5.69
C SER A 41 -5.03 10.83 7.04
N ASP A 42 -5.23 10.07 8.12
CA ASP A 42 -4.83 10.45 9.48
C ASP A 42 -3.31 10.67 9.56
N ALA A 43 -2.51 9.81 8.93
CA ALA A 43 -1.06 9.95 8.87
C ALA A 43 -0.62 11.25 8.18
N LYS A 44 -1.27 11.62 7.06
CA LYS A 44 -1.01 12.89 6.36
C LYS A 44 -1.38 14.10 7.23
N GLN A 45 -2.53 14.05 7.92
CA GLN A 45 -3.00 15.13 8.80
C GLN A 45 -2.06 15.36 9.99
N GLN A 46 -1.43 14.30 10.50
CA GLN A 46 -0.44 14.38 11.58
C GLN A 46 0.94 14.87 11.11
N GLY A 47 1.06 15.32 9.84
CA GLY A 47 2.32 15.79 9.26
C GLY A 47 3.23 14.69 8.72
N GLY A 48 2.73 13.45 8.63
CA GLY A 48 3.43 12.33 8.04
C GLY A 48 3.60 12.48 6.52
N LYS A 49 4.78 12.10 6.01
CA LYS A 49 5.07 12.09 4.58
C LYS A 49 4.95 10.67 4.02
N ILE A 50 4.07 10.49 3.06
CA ILE A 50 3.99 9.24 2.29
C ILE A 50 5.16 9.18 1.31
N LEU A 51 5.94 8.10 1.39
CA LEU A 51 7.13 7.90 0.55
C LEU A 51 6.87 6.97 -0.65
N PHE A 52 5.82 6.15 -0.59
CA PHE A 52 5.41 5.23 -1.65
C PHE A 52 3.94 4.80 -1.44
N GLY A 53 3.18 4.61 -2.53
CA GLY A 53 1.76 4.23 -2.47
C GLY A 53 0.84 5.29 -1.86
N GLY A 54 -0.20 4.86 -1.13
CA GLY A 54 -1.12 5.73 -0.40
C GLY A 54 -2.22 6.38 -1.23
N ASN A 55 -2.59 5.72 -2.34
CA ASN A 55 -3.62 6.11 -3.29
C ASN A 55 -4.58 4.95 -3.51
#